data_AF-A0A968HCB2-F1
#
_entry.id   AF-A0A968HCB2-F1
#
_cell.length_a   1.000
_cell.length_b   1.000
_cell.length_c   1.000
_cell.angle_alpha   90.00
_cell.angle_beta   90.00
_cell.angle_gamma   90.00
#
_symmetry.space_group_name_H-M   'P 1'
#
loop_
_entity.id
_entity.type
_entity.pdbx_description
1 polymer ?
#
loop_
_entity_poly.entity_id
_entity_poly.type
_entity_poly.pdbx_seq_one_letter_code
_entity_poly.pdbx_strand_id
1 'polypeptide(L)'
;MEIAEIRELAKKFTPEQINNCITQQIETGENICLRDESTEKVVNELSKAQFIRELMAQGVSMPDAIRELAQRIRRVQKGFA
;
A
#
# COMPACT_ATOMS: atom_id res chain seq x y z
N MET A 1 -10.06 -2.23 0.29
CA MET A 1 -9.93 -0.77 0.33
C MET A 1 -10.07 -0.12 -1.04
N GLU A 2 -10.64 1.08 -1.03
CA GLU A 2 -10.64 2.05 -2.12
C GLU A 2 -9.31 2.81 -2.21
N ILE A 3 -9.00 3.42 -3.36
CA ILE A 3 -7.77 4.23 -3.54
C ILE A 3 -7.66 5.36 -2.49
N ALA A 4 -8.79 5.89 -2.03
CA ALA A 4 -8.84 6.92 -1.00
C ALA A 4 -8.19 6.46 0.32
N GLU A 5 -8.43 5.22 0.74
CA GLU A 5 -7.90 4.68 1.99
C GLU A 5 -6.40 4.37 1.86
N ILE A 6 -5.97 3.85 0.70
CA ILE A 6 -4.53 3.64 0.39
C ILE A 6 -3.78 4.97 0.47
N ARG A 7 -4.39 6.06 -0.04
CA ARG A 7 -3.81 7.40 0.02
C ARG A 7 -3.66 7.88 1.46
N GLU A 8 -4.64 7.65 2.33
CA GLU A 8 -4.55 8.05 3.73
C GLU A 8 -3.49 7.27 4.50
N LEU A 9 -3.35 5.96 4.25
CA LEU A 9 -2.25 5.16 4.80
C LEU A 9 -0.88 5.70 4.37
N ALA A 10 -0.73 5.97 3.07
CA ALA A 10 0.50 6.57 2.54
C ALA A 10 0.79 7.92 3.22
N LYS A 11 -0.19 8.80 3.41
CA LYS A 11 0.05 10.07 4.12
C LYS A 11 0.48 9.88 5.57
N LYS A 12 -0.19 8.97 6.27
CA LYS A 12 -0.07 8.78 7.73
C LYS A 12 1.24 8.09 8.12
N PHE A 13 1.75 7.19 7.29
CA PHE A 13 2.89 6.35 7.63
C PHE A 13 4.08 6.57 6.68
N THR A 14 5.27 6.48 7.25
CA THR A 14 6.53 6.45 6.49
C THR A 14 6.71 5.07 5.81
N PRO A 15 7.57 4.95 4.78
CA PRO A 15 7.86 3.66 4.16
C PRO A 15 8.30 2.59 5.18
N GLU A 16 9.15 2.97 6.12
CA GLU A 16 9.65 2.07 7.17
C GLU A 16 8.53 1.61 8.11
N GLN A 17 7.63 2.51 8.50
CA GLN A 17 6.47 2.15 9.32
C GLN A 17 5.51 1.20 8.58
N ILE A 18 5.30 1.41 7.27
CA ILE A 18 4.45 0.53 6.47
C ILE A 18 5.09 -0.87 6.36
N ASN A 19 6.40 -0.94 6.10
CA ASN A 19 7.14 -2.20 6.10
C ASN A 19 7.01 -2.94 7.43
N ASN A 20 7.21 -2.23 8.56
CA ASN A 20 7.06 -2.84 9.87
C ASN A 20 5.65 -3.39 10.11
N CYS A 21 4.61 -2.70 9.65
CA CYS A 21 3.24 -3.20 9.73
C CYS A 21 3.00 -4.44 8.86
N ILE A 22 3.62 -4.52 7.68
CA ILE A 22 3.58 -5.73 6.83
C ILE A 22 4.23 -6.90 7.57
N THR A 23 5.43 -6.70 8.13
CA THR A 23 6.14 -7.74 8.89
C THR A 23 5.35 -8.20 10.10
N GLN A 24 4.83 -7.27 10.92
CA GLN A 24 4.02 -7.60 12.09
C GLN A 24 2.77 -8.40 11.73
N GLN A 25 2.06 -8.02 10.66
CA GLN A 25 0.88 -8.75 10.21
C GLN A 25 1.20 -10.17 9.77
N ILE A 26 2.34 -10.39 9.11
CA ILE A 26 2.78 -11.72 8.66
C ILE A 26 3.18 -12.60 9.85
N GLU A 27 3.91 -12.05 10.81
CA GLU A 27 4.47 -12.80 11.93
C GLU A 27 3.46 -13.07 13.05
N THR A 28 2.59 -12.09 13.32
CA THR A 28 1.72 -12.10 14.51
C THR A 28 0.23 -12.11 14.18
N GLY A 29 -0.14 -11.77 12.94
CA GLY A 29 -1.53 -11.54 12.55
C GLY A 29 -2.10 -10.19 13.02
N GLU A 30 -1.29 -9.36 13.70
CA GLU A 30 -1.71 -8.06 14.22
C GLU A 30 -0.79 -6.95 13.72
N ASN A 31 -1.33 -5.74 13.51
CA ASN A 31 -0.53 -4.54 13.23
C ASN A 31 -1.30 -3.25 13.60
N ILE A 32 -0.60 -2.12 13.64
CA ILE A 32 -1.19 -0.81 13.99
C ILE A 32 -1.67 0.02 12.80
N CYS A 33 -1.26 -0.34 11.58
CA CYS A 33 -1.55 0.41 10.37
C CYS A 33 -2.94 0.10 9.81
N LEU A 34 -3.38 -1.15 9.91
CA LEU A 34 -4.70 -1.64 9.53
C LEU A 34 -5.17 -2.69 10.54
N ARG A 35 -6.42 -2.65 10.96
CA ARG A 35 -6.99 -3.63 11.90
C ARG A 35 -8.20 -4.31 11.27
N ASP A 36 -8.50 -5.51 11.73
CA ASP A 36 -9.75 -6.24 11.45
C ASP A 36 -9.98 -6.71 10.00
N GLU A 37 -8.91 -7.01 9.27
CA GLU A 37 -8.97 -7.69 7.97
C GLU A 37 -8.08 -8.94 7.93
N SER A 38 -8.26 -9.82 6.94
CA SER A 38 -7.39 -10.99 6.77
C SER A 38 -5.95 -10.56 6.46
N THR A 39 -4.97 -11.33 6.94
CA THR A 39 -3.53 -11.08 6.70
C THR A 39 -3.23 -10.78 5.23
N GLU A 40 -3.80 -11.54 4.30
CA GLU A 40 -3.61 -11.32 2.87
C GLU A 40 -4.10 -9.95 2.40
N LYS A 41 -5.29 -9.52 2.85
CA LYS A 41 -5.83 -8.20 2.49
C LYS A 41 -5.01 -7.07 3.08
N VAL A 42 -4.67 -7.17 4.36
CA VAL A 42 -3.83 -6.18 5.04
C VAL A 42 -2.48 -6.01 4.35
N VAL A 43 -1.78 -7.12 4.06
CA VAL A 43 -0.49 -7.09 3.38
C VAL A 43 -0.62 -6.47 1.99
N ASN A 44 -1.65 -6.84 1.22
CA ASN A 44 -1.90 -6.29 -0.11
C ASN A 44 -2.13 -4.78 -0.07
N GLU A 45 -2.85 -4.29 0.93
CA GLU A 45 -3.18 -2.87 1.08
C GLU A 45 -2.00 -2.04 1.56
N LEU A 46 -1.26 -2.52 2.55
CA LEU A 46 -0.03 -1.90 3.00
C LEU A 46 1.03 -1.87 1.89
N SER A 47 1.16 -2.92 1.09
CA SER A 47 2.09 -2.95 -0.05
C SER A 47 1.77 -1.87 -1.09
N LYS A 48 0.47 -1.60 -1.34
CA LYS A 48 0.05 -0.51 -2.24
C LYS A 48 0.39 0.86 -1.66
N ALA A 49 0.21 1.05 -0.35
CA ALA A 49 0.54 2.29 0.34
C ALA A 49 2.06 2.53 0.36
N GLN A 50 2.85 1.49 0.60
CA GLN A 50 4.31 1.52 0.53
C GLN A 50 4.79 1.95 -0.84
N PHE A 51 4.26 1.34 -1.91
CA PHE A 51 4.61 1.68 -3.28
C PHE A 51 4.42 3.17 -3.58
N ILE A 52 3.27 3.74 -3.19
CA ILE A 52 3.02 5.19 -3.32
C ILE A 52 4.08 5.98 -2.56
N ARG A 53 4.46 5.55 -1.35
CA ARG A 53 5.42 6.26 -0.51
C ARG A 53 6.85 6.20 -0.99
N GLU A 54 7.26 5.10 -1.61
CA GLU A 54 8.55 4.98 -2.26
C GLU A 54 8.66 5.94 -3.46
N LEU A 55 7.58 6.09 -4.25
CA LEU A 55 7.53 7.07 -5.34
C LEU A 55 7.60 8.51 -4.80
N MET A 56 6.87 8.82 -3.73
CA MET A 56 6.94 10.13 -3.10
C MET A 56 8.33 10.45 -2.55
N ALA A 57 9.02 9.46 -1.98
CA ALA A 57 10.40 9.62 -1.52
C ALA A 57 11.38 9.93 -2.67
N GLN A 58 11.05 9.53 -3.90
CA GLN A 58 11.79 9.84 -5.12
C GLN A 58 11.39 11.19 -5.75
N GLY A 59 10.51 11.97 -5.10
CA GLY A 59 10.06 13.28 -5.57
C GLY A 59 8.81 13.25 -6.47
N VAL A 60 8.16 12.09 -6.66
CA VAL A 60 6.91 11.99 -7.42
C VAL A 60 5.75 12.58 -6.61
N SER A 61 4.88 13.35 -7.27
CA SER A 61 3.70 13.90 -6.60
C SER A 61 2.72 12.79 -6.18
N MET A 62 1.97 13.01 -5.09
CA MET A 62 0.96 12.05 -4.64
C MET A 62 -0.08 11.71 -5.73
N PRO A 63 -0.64 12.66 -6.50
CA PRO A 63 -1.53 12.34 -7.62
C PRO A 63 -0.89 11.46 -8.69
N ASP A 64 0.38 11.71 -9.02
CA ASP A 64 1.09 10.95 -10.05
C ASP A 64 1.46 9.54 -9.56
N ALA A 65 1.85 9.41 -8.29
CA ALA A 65 2.11 8.11 -7.65
C ALA A 65 0.86 7.23 -7.61
N ILE A 66 -0.31 7.80 -7.31
CA ILE A 66 -1.60 7.10 -7.39
C ILE A 66 -1.91 6.68 -8.84
N ARG A 67 -1.63 7.55 -9.82
CA ARG A 67 -1.85 7.22 -11.23
C ARG A 67 -0.97 6.05 -11.68
N GLU A 68 0.29 6.02 -11.26
CA GLU A 68 1.22 4.92 -11.55
C GLU A 68 0.74 3.61 -10.90
N LEU A 69 0.31 3.65 -9.63
CA LEU A 69 -0.27 2.48 -8.97
C LEU A 69 -1.48 1.94 -9.76
N ALA A 70 -2.40 2.82 -10.16
CA ALA A 70 -3.57 2.43 -10.95
C ALA A 70 -3.20 1.84 -12.32
N GLN A 71 -2.14 2.36 -12.97
CA GLN A 71 -1.64 1.78 -14.21
C GLN A 71 -1.08 0.36 -13.99
N ARG A 72 -0.30 0.14 -12.94
CA ARG A 72 0.25 -1.18 -12.60
C ARG A 72 -0.86 -2.19 -12.31
N ILE A 73 -1.87 -1.82 -11.52
CA ILE A 73 -3.02 -2.68 -11.24
C ILE A 73 -3.71 -3.10 -12.55
N ARG A 74 -3.98 -2.15 -13.46
CA ARG A 74 -4.57 -2.47 -14.76
C ARG A 74 -3.70 -3.39 -15.62
N ARG A 75 -2.38 -3.23 -15.59
CA ARG A 75 -1.46 -4.12 -16.33
C ARG A 75 -1.51 -5.55 -15.80
N VAL A 76 -1.49 -5.71 -14.47
CA VAL A 76 -1.61 -7.02 -13.82
C VAL A 76 -2.95 -7.67 -14.19
N GLN A 77 -4.07 -6.93 -14.07
CA GLN A 77 -5.40 -7.45 -14.44
C GLN A 77 -5.53 -7.83 -15.92
N LYS A 78 -4.85 -7.12 -16.83
CA LYS A 78 -4.84 -7.43 -18.27
C LYS A 78 -3.89 -8.57 -18.64
N GLY A 79 -2.85 -8.84 -17.85
CA GLY A 79 -1.89 -9.92 -18.08
C GLY A 79 -2.36 -11.30 -17.62
N PHE A 80 -3.51 -11.37 -16.94
CA PHE A 80 -4.20 -12.61 -16.58
C PHE A 80 -5.43 -12.86 -17.47
N ALA A 81 -5.48 -12.25 -18.66
CA ALA A 81 -6.52 -12.47 -19.67
C ALA A 81 -6.03 -13.42 -20.76
#